data_AF-A0A2V7LWI8-F1
#
_entry.id   AF-A0A2V7LWI8-F1
#
_cell.length_a   1.000
_cell.length_b   1.000
_cell.length_c   1.000
_cell.angle_alpha   90.00
_cell.angle_beta   90.00
_cell.angle_gamma   90.00
#
_symmetry.space_group_name_H-M   'P 1'
#
loop_
_entity.id
_entity.type
_entity.pdbx_description
1 polymer ?
#
loop_
_entity_poly.entity_id
_entity_poly.type
_entity_poly.pdbx_seq_one_letter_code
_entity_poly.pdbx_strand_id
1 'polypeptide(L)'
;MHIYPDRPLTKALTALQLRWTIGAFKFAPVHLPYVNAVHGIGRLDVALRVVAPEVFSALRTSAVGDPAESLIDYECLSNLWVMGGYEFVRSLSQRLGRGTAQGEAARDVKVRFERVRIPLAKFEAAARFRATDKESPDRISRTDVGAGWIVNPSTVIYRVDLADALVAVFDLFAETNDTRVIRASS
;
A
#
# COMPACT_ATOMS: atom_id res chain seq x y z
N MET A 1 -6.81 9.69 -17.26
CA MET A 1 -6.34 10.32 -16.01
C MET A 1 -4.82 10.56 -16.05
N HIS A 2 -4.32 11.79 -15.83
CA HIS A 2 -2.89 12.03 -15.59
C HIS A 2 -2.56 11.59 -14.14
N ILE A 3 -1.84 10.48 -13.97
CA ILE A 3 -1.58 9.88 -12.65
C ILE A 3 -0.62 10.75 -11.82
N TYR A 4 0.27 11.50 -12.47
CA TYR A 4 1.18 12.40 -11.80
C TYR A 4 0.65 13.84 -11.87
N PRO A 5 0.53 14.53 -10.74
CA PRO A 5 0.05 15.89 -10.73
C PRO A 5 1.06 16.83 -11.38
N ASP A 6 0.56 17.75 -12.23
CA ASP A 6 1.32 18.92 -12.69
C ASP A 6 1.43 20.00 -11.59
N ARG A 7 0.69 19.82 -10.48
CA ARG A 7 0.70 20.70 -9.31
C ARG A 7 1.74 20.26 -8.28
N PRO A 8 2.36 21.21 -7.56
CA PRO A 8 3.27 20.88 -6.46
C PRO A 8 2.55 20.10 -5.36
N LEU A 9 3.27 19.12 -4.79
CA LEU A 9 2.80 18.36 -3.64
C LEU A 9 2.70 19.24 -2.40
N THR A 10 1.73 18.94 -1.53
CA THR A 10 1.67 19.54 -0.19
C THR A 10 2.86 19.10 0.64
N LYS A 11 3.23 19.87 1.68
CA LYS A 11 4.33 19.50 2.59
C LYS A 11 4.19 18.09 3.16
N ALA A 12 2.98 17.68 3.51
CA ALA A 12 2.69 16.34 4.04
C ALA A 12 2.96 15.24 3.00
N LEU A 13 2.53 15.44 1.75
CA LEU A 13 2.73 14.47 0.67
C LEU A 13 4.20 14.42 0.22
N THR A 14 4.91 15.55 0.21
CA THR A 14 6.35 15.59 -0.01
C THR A 14 7.10 14.81 1.08
N ALA A 15 6.72 14.99 2.35
CA ALA A 15 7.31 14.24 3.45
C ALA A 15 7.02 12.73 3.35
N LEU A 16 5.80 12.34 2.96
CA LEU A 16 5.45 10.94 2.72
C LEU A 16 6.26 10.35 1.56
N GLN A 17 6.38 11.06 0.44
CA GLN A 17 7.21 10.62 -0.68
C GLN A 17 8.66 10.41 -0.26
N LEU A 18 9.21 11.32 0.55
CA LEU A 18 10.56 11.18 1.08
C LEU A 18 10.70 9.96 1.99
N ARG A 19 9.71 9.67 2.85
CA ARG A 19 9.69 8.46 3.69
C ARG A 19 9.72 7.19 2.84
N TRP A 20 8.96 7.14 1.75
CA TRP A 20 9.02 6.04 0.79
C TRP A 20 10.41 5.89 0.16
N THR A 21 11.00 6.99 -0.31
CA THR A 21 12.33 6.99 -0.92
C THR A 21 13.41 6.53 0.06
N ILE A 22 13.44 7.09 1.27
CA ILE A 22 14.39 6.70 2.31
C ILE A 22 14.18 5.23 2.71
N GLY A 23 12.93 4.80 2.88
CA GLY A 23 12.60 3.41 3.18
C GLY A 23 13.09 2.43 2.12
N ALA A 24 12.95 2.77 0.84
CA ALA A 24 13.48 1.97 -0.27
C ALA A 24 15.00 1.80 -0.16
N PHE A 25 15.75 2.87 0.12
CA PHE A 25 17.20 2.80 0.28
C PHE A 25 17.64 2.02 1.53
N LYS A 26 16.89 2.11 2.64
CA LYS A 26 17.16 1.31 3.83
C LYS A 26 17.01 -0.19 3.59
N PHE A 27 16.13 -0.57 2.67
CA PHE A 27 15.96 -1.97 2.25
C PHE A 27 16.98 -2.41 1.17
N ALA A 28 17.70 -1.49 0.55
CA ALA A 28 18.68 -1.80 -0.50
C ALA A 28 19.70 -2.89 -0.12
N PRO A 29 20.23 -2.94 1.11
CA PRO A 29 21.16 -3.99 1.51
C PRO A 29 20.52 -5.39 1.58
N VAL A 30 19.18 -5.46 1.69
CA VAL A 30 18.44 -6.72 1.76
C VAL A 30 18.05 -7.21 0.36
N HIS A 31 17.70 -6.29 -0.56
CA HIS A 31 17.41 -6.62 -1.95
C HIS A 31 17.53 -5.42 -2.91
N LEU A 32 18.76 -5.11 -3.35
CA LEU A 32 19.05 -3.93 -4.17
C LEU A 32 18.16 -3.75 -5.44
N PRO A 33 17.84 -4.81 -6.23
CA PRO A 33 16.94 -4.65 -7.37
C PRO A 33 15.53 -4.11 -7.05
N TYR A 34 15.10 -4.14 -5.78
CA TYR A 34 13.75 -3.74 -5.39
C TYR A 34 13.63 -2.24 -5.08
N VAL A 35 14.75 -1.51 -4.96
CA VAL A 35 14.72 -0.06 -4.63
C VAL A 35 13.85 0.73 -5.61
N ASN A 36 14.00 0.47 -6.91
CA ASN A 36 13.21 1.14 -7.95
C ASN A 36 11.72 0.76 -7.87
N ALA A 37 11.40 -0.50 -7.57
CA ALA A 37 10.04 -0.96 -7.43
C ALA A 37 9.35 -0.32 -6.21
N VAL A 38 10.04 -0.24 -5.07
CA VAL A 38 9.52 0.40 -3.86
C VAL A 38 9.32 1.90 -4.07
N HIS A 39 10.28 2.56 -4.72
CA HIS A 39 10.13 3.97 -5.07
C HIS A 39 8.95 4.18 -6.02
N GLY A 40 8.75 3.32 -7.01
CA GLY A 40 7.57 3.33 -7.88
C GLY A 40 6.25 3.17 -7.12
N ILE A 41 6.18 2.20 -6.19
CA ILE A 41 5.02 1.98 -5.33
C ILE A 41 4.73 3.21 -4.45
N GLY A 42 5.77 3.82 -3.87
CA GLY A 42 5.62 5.03 -3.06
C GLY A 42 5.16 6.25 -3.87
N ARG A 43 5.66 6.39 -5.10
CA ARG A 43 5.19 7.41 -6.03
C ARG A 43 3.72 7.21 -6.39
N LEU A 44 3.30 5.97 -6.64
CA LEU A 44 1.91 5.64 -6.93
C LEU A 44 1.01 5.86 -5.72
N ASP A 45 1.45 5.56 -4.49
CA ASP A 45 0.70 5.88 -3.27
C ASP A 45 0.40 7.38 -3.18
N VAL A 46 1.43 8.21 -3.34
CA VAL A 46 1.31 9.67 -3.29
C VAL A 46 0.40 10.18 -4.41
N ALA A 47 0.59 9.70 -5.64
CA ALA A 47 -0.25 10.02 -6.78
C ALA A 47 -1.74 9.74 -6.49
N LEU A 48 -2.06 8.54 -6.01
CA LEU A 48 -3.43 8.14 -5.66
C LEU A 48 -4.03 9.00 -4.55
N ARG A 49 -3.23 9.50 -3.60
CA ARG A 49 -3.70 10.45 -2.57
C ARG A 49 -4.00 11.82 -3.16
N VAL A 50 -3.23 12.27 -4.16
CA VAL A 50 -3.43 13.56 -4.81
C VAL A 50 -4.70 13.58 -5.66
N VAL A 51 -4.97 12.52 -6.42
CA VAL A 51 -6.11 12.48 -7.36
C VAL A 51 -7.43 12.10 -6.68
N ALA A 52 -7.39 11.43 -5.52
CA ALA A 52 -8.59 10.95 -4.83
C ALA A 52 -9.67 12.04 -4.62
N PRO A 53 -9.35 13.24 -4.06
CA PRO A 53 -10.37 14.27 -3.86
C PRO A 53 -11.08 14.70 -5.15
N GLU A 54 -10.35 14.77 -6.25
CA GLU A 54 -10.88 15.19 -7.56
C GLU A 54 -11.79 14.11 -8.16
N VAL A 55 -11.31 12.87 -8.18
CA VAL A 55 -12.09 11.71 -8.67
C VAL A 55 -13.42 11.62 -7.93
N PHE A 56 -13.40 11.71 -6.59
CA PHE A 56 -14.62 11.59 -5.80
C PHE A 56 -15.49 12.84 -5.82
N SER A 57 -14.91 14.03 -6.02
CA SER A 57 -15.71 15.26 -6.19
C SER A 57 -16.46 15.25 -7.52
N ALA A 58 -15.80 14.85 -8.62
CA ALA A 58 -16.41 14.81 -9.95
C ALA A 58 -17.62 13.87 -10.01
N LEU A 59 -17.56 12.73 -9.30
CA LEU A 59 -18.68 11.80 -9.16
C LEU A 59 -19.89 12.41 -8.44
N ARG A 60 -19.66 13.28 -7.44
CA ARG A 60 -20.76 13.93 -6.70
C ARG A 60 -21.43 15.05 -7.48
N THR A 61 -20.67 15.76 -8.32
CA THR A 61 -21.16 16.94 -9.02
C THR A 61 -21.67 16.66 -10.43
N SER A 62 -21.60 15.41 -10.90
CA SER A 62 -21.90 15.02 -12.30
C SER A 62 -21.24 15.96 -13.32
N ALA A 63 -20.00 16.40 -13.02
CA ALA A 63 -19.30 17.39 -13.83
C ALA A 63 -18.99 16.86 -15.24
N VAL A 64 -18.90 17.77 -16.21
CA VAL A 64 -18.66 17.45 -17.64
C VAL A 64 -17.32 16.72 -17.82
N GLY A 65 -17.37 15.50 -18.36
CA GLY A 65 -16.30 14.52 -18.49
C GLY A 65 -16.89 13.10 -18.36
N ASP A 66 -16.08 12.05 -18.31
CA ASP A 66 -16.52 10.71 -17.85
C ASP A 66 -15.99 10.41 -16.43
N PRO A 67 -16.72 10.84 -15.37
CA PRO A 67 -16.38 10.51 -13.99
C PRO A 67 -16.29 9.01 -13.70
N ALA A 68 -17.00 8.17 -14.47
CA ALA A 68 -16.98 6.73 -14.28
C ALA A 68 -15.65 6.14 -14.74
N GLU A 69 -15.12 6.56 -15.88
CA GLU A 69 -13.77 6.16 -16.34
C GLU A 69 -12.69 6.53 -15.32
N SER A 70 -12.75 7.76 -14.78
CA SER A 70 -11.76 8.21 -13.78
C SER A 70 -11.82 7.40 -12.48
N LEU A 71 -13.01 6.97 -12.07
CA LEU A 71 -13.18 6.07 -10.93
C LEU A 71 -12.63 4.67 -11.23
N ILE A 72 -12.94 4.12 -12.40
CA ILE A 72 -12.45 2.80 -12.82
C ILE A 72 -10.92 2.78 -12.85
N ASP A 73 -10.30 3.80 -13.44
CA ASP A 73 -8.84 3.96 -13.45
C ASP A 73 -8.27 4.03 -12.03
N TYR A 74 -8.88 4.85 -11.17
CA TYR A 74 -8.46 5.01 -9.78
C TYR A 74 -8.52 3.69 -9.00
N GLU A 75 -9.61 2.94 -9.16
CA GLU A 75 -9.80 1.64 -8.51
C GLU A 75 -8.84 0.59 -9.06
N CYS A 76 -8.64 0.56 -10.38
CA CYS A 76 -7.68 -0.32 -11.04
C CYS A 76 -6.27 -0.09 -10.50
N LEU A 77 -5.80 1.17 -10.49
CA LEU A 77 -4.49 1.52 -9.93
C LEU A 77 -4.39 1.23 -8.44
N SER A 78 -5.47 1.42 -7.68
CA SER A 78 -5.51 1.06 -6.26
C SER A 78 -5.34 -0.44 -6.04
N ASN A 79 -5.94 -1.29 -6.89
CA ASN A 79 -5.72 -2.74 -6.86
C ASN A 79 -4.28 -3.09 -7.21
N LEU A 80 -3.73 -2.52 -8.29
CA LEU A 80 -2.35 -2.76 -8.71
C LEU A 80 -1.36 -2.32 -7.64
N TRP A 81 -1.65 -1.23 -6.93
CA TRP A 81 -0.87 -0.81 -5.78
C TRP A 81 -0.91 -1.85 -4.65
N VAL A 82 -2.07 -2.39 -4.31
CA VAL A 82 -2.19 -3.46 -3.29
C VAL A 82 -1.41 -4.70 -3.70
N MET A 83 -1.47 -5.08 -4.98
CA MET A 83 -0.72 -6.21 -5.51
C MET A 83 0.80 -6.00 -5.38
N GLY A 84 1.31 -4.85 -5.81
CA GLY A 84 2.73 -4.51 -5.70
C GLY A 84 3.20 -4.38 -4.25
N GLY A 85 2.42 -3.68 -3.41
CA GLY A 85 2.71 -3.49 -1.99
C GLY A 85 2.75 -4.81 -1.23
N TYR A 86 1.83 -5.74 -1.53
CA TYR A 86 1.85 -7.08 -0.94
C TYR A 86 3.12 -7.85 -1.31
N GLU A 87 3.50 -7.88 -2.59
CA GLU A 87 4.70 -8.62 -3.00
C GLU A 87 5.97 -8.04 -2.38
N PHE A 88 6.01 -6.72 -2.21
CA PHE A 88 7.08 -6.07 -1.48
C PHE A 88 7.12 -6.50 -0.01
N VAL A 89 6.03 -6.35 0.75
CA VAL A 89 6.03 -6.69 2.18
C VAL A 89 6.19 -8.20 2.42
N ARG A 90 5.71 -9.04 1.50
CA ARG A 90 5.98 -10.49 1.50
C ARG A 90 7.47 -10.75 1.42
N SER A 91 8.15 -10.13 0.45
CA SER A 91 9.60 -10.28 0.26
C SER A 91 10.38 -9.78 1.48
N LEU A 92 9.96 -8.65 2.05
CA LEU A 92 10.51 -8.09 3.29
C LEU A 92 10.38 -9.08 4.45
N SER A 93 9.18 -9.60 4.69
CA SER A 93 8.89 -10.54 5.80
C SER A 93 9.65 -11.87 5.74
N GLN A 94 10.04 -12.29 4.53
CA GLN A 94 10.81 -13.51 4.29
C GLN A 94 12.30 -13.31 4.55
N ARG A 95 12.81 -12.10 4.32
CA ARG A 95 14.24 -11.78 4.44
C ARG A 95 14.60 -11.24 5.81
N LEU A 96 13.66 -10.60 6.51
CA LEU A 96 13.88 -10.15 7.87
C LEU A 96 13.83 -11.31 8.86
N GLY A 97 14.76 -11.28 9.82
CA GLY A 97 14.83 -12.27 10.90
C GLY A 97 13.51 -12.43 11.65
N ARG A 98 13.28 -13.64 12.21
CA ARG A 98 12.21 -13.85 13.20
C ARG A 98 12.64 -13.27 14.54
N GLY A 99 11.70 -12.68 15.27
CA GLY A 99 11.96 -12.08 16.58
C GLY A 99 12.60 -10.68 16.55
N THR A 100 12.86 -10.11 15.37
CA THR A 100 13.22 -8.69 15.25
C THR A 100 11.95 -7.84 15.11
N ALA A 101 11.96 -6.62 15.65
CA ALA A 101 10.81 -5.71 15.58
C ALA A 101 10.37 -5.45 14.13
N GLN A 102 11.33 -5.26 13.21
CA GLN A 102 11.07 -5.06 11.79
C GLN A 102 10.45 -6.30 11.14
N GLY A 103 10.94 -7.49 11.51
CA GLY A 103 10.47 -8.76 10.96
C GLY A 103 9.04 -9.07 11.39
N GLU A 104 8.73 -8.88 12.67
CA GLU A 104 7.36 -9.05 13.17
C GLU A 104 6.40 -8.01 12.57
N ALA A 105 6.80 -6.73 12.52
CA ALA A 105 6.00 -5.69 11.89
C ALA A 105 5.73 -5.98 10.40
N ALA A 106 6.73 -6.45 9.65
CA ALA A 106 6.54 -6.84 8.25
C ALA A 106 5.58 -8.03 8.10
N ARG A 107 5.61 -9.00 9.02
CA ARG A 107 4.68 -10.15 9.02
C ARG A 107 3.25 -9.71 9.32
N ASP A 108 3.08 -8.82 10.29
CA ASP A 108 1.76 -8.28 10.63
C ASP A 108 1.17 -7.48 9.49
N VAL A 109 1.96 -6.60 8.86
CA VAL A 109 1.52 -5.85 7.68
C VAL A 109 1.20 -6.79 6.53
N LYS A 110 2.03 -7.81 6.25
CA LYS A 110 1.72 -8.84 5.25
C LYS A 110 0.36 -9.48 5.51
N VAL A 111 0.05 -9.87 6.76
CA VAL A 111 -1.24 -10.48 7.12
C VAL A 111 -2.41 -9.53 6.83
N ARG A 112 -2.24 -8.21 7.06
CA ARG A 112 -3.26 -7.21 6.69
C ARG A 112 -3.47 -7.15 5.17
N PHE A 113 -2.39 -7.15 4.39
CA PHE A 113 -2.48 -7.17 2.94
C PHE A 113 -3.15 -8.45 2.41
N GLU A 114 -2.92 -9.62 3.02
CA GLU A 114 -3.51 -10.89 2.57
C GLU A 114 -5.04 -10.83 2.48
N ARG A 115 -5.69 -10.15 3.44
CA ARG A 115 -7.16 -9.99 3.49
C ARG A 115 -7.75 -9.28 2.28
N VAL A 116 -6.95 -8.49 1.58
CA VAL A 116 -7.38 -7.75 0.37
C VAL A 116 -6.77 -8.37 -0.88
N ARG A 117 -5.45 -8.57 -0.89
CA ARG A 117 -4.70 -9.03 -2.06
C ARG A 117 -5.15 -10.41 -2.53
N ILE A 118 -5.39 -11.36 -1.62
CA ILE A 118 -5.73 -12.73 -1.99
C ILE A 118 -7.10 -12.79 -2.70
N PRO A 119 -8.18 -12.22 -2.11
CA PRO A 119 -9.45 -12.10 -2.82
C PRO A 119 -9.35 -11.42 -4.18
N LEU A 120 -8.58 -10.33 -4.28
CA LEU A 120 -8.42 -9.61 -5.55
C LEU A 120 -7.72 -10.44 -6.64
N ALA A 121 -6.81 -11.35 -6.25
CA ALA A 121 -6.01 -12.13 -7.19
C ALA A 121 -6.60 -13.51 -7.50
N LYS A 122 -7.35 -14.08 -6.56
CA LYS A 122 -7.76 -15.49 -6.58
C LYS A 122 -9.26 -15.71 -6.43
N PHE A 123 -10.02 -14.66 -6.11
CA PHE A 123 -11.46 -14.76 -5.82
C PHE A 123 -11.76 -15.76 -4.68
N GLU A 124 -10.86 -15.86 -3.70
CA GLU A 124 -11.03 -16.64 -2.48
C GLU A 124 -10.57 -15.81 -1.27
N ALA A 125 -11.14 -16.09 -0.10
CA ALA A 125 -10.64 -15.51 1.14
C ALA A 125 -9.24 -16.06 1.45
N ALA A 126 -8.37 -15.22 2.02
CA ALA A 126 -7.06 -15.65 2.49
C ALA A 126 -7.21 -16.81 3.49
N ALA A 127 -6.33 -17.82 3.42
CA ALA A 127 -6.47 -19.06 4.19
C ALA A 127 -6.72 -18.85 5.70
N ARG A 128 -6.04 -17.85 6.30
CA ARG A 128 -6.19 -17.47 7.72
C ARG A 128 -7.57 -16.87 8.06
N PHE A 129 -8.25 -16.31 7.07
CA PHE A 129 -9.49 -15.55 7.21
C PHE A 129 -10.67 -16.18 6.48
N ARG A 130 -10.55 -17.43 6.01
CA ARG A 130 -11.63 -18.15 5.30
C ARG A 130 -12.96 -18.22 6.08
N ALA A 131 -12.89 -18.28 7.40
CA ALA A 131 -14.08 -18.35 8.24
C ALA A 131 -14.73 -16.99 8.51
N THR A 132 -14.05 -15.88 8.24
CA THR A 132 -14.44 -14.54 8.70
C THR A 132 -14.58 -13.52 7.58
N ASP A 133 -13.85 -13.68 6.48
CA ASP A 133 -13.80 -12.73 5.38
C ASP A 133 -14.52 -13.27 4.15
N LYS A 134 -15.03 -12.36 3.33
CA LYS A 134 -15.65 -12.64 2.04
C LYS A 134 -14.59 -13.11 1.04
N GLU A 135 -14.99 -14.01 0.15
CA GLU A 135 -14.18 -14.43 -1.00
C GLU A 135 -14.00 -13.31 -2.03
N SER A 136 -14.97 -12.38 -2.08
CA SER A 136 -14.92 -11.16 -2.87
C SER A 136 -15.35 -9.97 -1.99
N PRO A 137 -14.40 -9.19 -1.45
CA PRO A 137 -14.69 -7.99 -0.67
C PRO A 137 -15.42 -6.93 -1.50
N ASP A 138 -16.46 -6.33 -0.91
CA ASP A 138 -17.16 -5.23 -1.56
C ASP A 138 -16.27 -3.98 -1.58
N ARG A 139 -16.33 -3.23 -2.68
CA ARG A 139 -15.60 -1.97 -2.80
C ARG A 139 -16.31 -0.87 -2.04
N ILE A 140 -15.50 -0.02 -1.42
CA ILE A 140 -15.96 1.24 -0.85
C ILE A 140 -14.90 2.30 -1.10
N SER A 141 -15.33 3.51 -1.42
CA SER A 141 -14.44 4.64 -1.60
C SER A 141 -14.94 5.83 -0.80
N ARG A 142 -14.02 6.57 -0.18
CA ARG A 142 -14.35 7.81 0.55
C ARG A 142 -13.41 8.93 0.16
N THR A 143 -13.90 10.16 0.19
CA THR A 143 -13.10 11.36 -0.13
C THR A 143 -11.89 11.59 0.74
N ASP A 144 -11.98 11.21 2.01
CA ASP A 144 -10.96 11.46 3.03
C ASP A 144 -9.87 10.39 3.07
N VAL A 145 -10.23 9.12 2.81
CA VAL A 145 -9.31 7.97 2.96
C VAL A 145 -9.03 7.19 1.67
N GLY A 146 -9.80 7.43 0.60
CA GLY A 146 -9.61 6.79 -0.69
C GLY A 146 -10.31 5.44 -0.85
N ALA A 147 -9.75 4.60 -1.72
CA ALA A 147 -10.21 3.23 -1.97
C ALA A 147 -10.08 2.34 -0.73
N GLY A 148 -11.07 1.49 -0.52
CA GLY A 148 -11.09 0.46 0.51
C GLY A 148 -11.95 -0.75 0.13
N TRP A 149 -11.86 -1.76 0.98
CA TRP A 149 -12.48 -3.06 0.80
C TRP A 149 -13.16 -3.51 2.08
N ILE A 150 -14.46 -3.82 1.97
CA ILE A 150 -15.26 -4.38 3.05
C ILE A 150 -15.03 -5.89 3.05
N VAL A 151 -14.02 -6.33 3.81
CA VAL A 151 -13.63 -7.75 3.86
C VAL A 151 -14.63 -8.57 4.67
N ASN A 152 -15.33 -7.96 5.63
CA ASN A 152 -16.49 -8.54 6.33
C ASN A 152 -17.37 -7.42 6.93
N PRO A 153 -18.57 -7.70 7.49
CA PRO A 153 -19.49 -6.67 7.97
C PRO A 153 -18.92 -5.72 9.04
N SER A 154 -17.87 -6.14 9.76
CA SER A 154 -17.24 -5.37 10.84
C SER A 154 -15.88 -4.79 10.47
N THR A 155 -15.33 -5.11 9.30
CA THR A 155 -13.98 -4.72 8.90
C THR A 155 -13.97 -4.12 7.50
N VAL A 156 -13.50 -2.87 7.43
CA VAL A 156 -13.09 -2.21 6.19
C VAL A 156 -11.58 -2.00 6.24
N ILE A 157 -10.88 -2.30 5.15
CA ILE A 157 -9.46 -2.02 4.99
C ILE A 157 -9.29 -0.98 3.91
N TYR A 158 -8.72 0.18 4.22
CA TYR A 158 -8.41 1.19 3.20
C TYR A 158 -6.98 1.03 2.69
N ARG A 159 -6.76 1.42 1.42
CA ARG A 159 -5.43 1.42 0.80
C ARG A 159 -4.45 2.28 1.60
N VAL A 160 -4.93 3.40 2.13
CA VAL A 160 -4.14 4.35 2.93
C VAL A 160 -3.59 3.68 4.20
N ASP A 161 -4.39 2.84 4.86
CA ASP A 161 -3.99 2.13 6.08
C ASP A 161 -2.89 1.11 5.79
N LEU A 162 -2.99 0.42 4.65
CA LEU A 162 -1.96 -0.52 4.18
C LEU A 162 -0.66 0.19 3.83
N ALA A 163 -0.75 1.35 3.16
CA ALA A 163 0.40 2.18 2.84
C ALA A 163 1.08 2.72 4.10
N ASP A 164 0.32 3.31 5.01
CA ASP A 164 0.86 3.89 6.24
C ASP A 164 1.48 2.81 7.14
N ALA A 165 0.85 1.63 7.23
CA ALA A 165 1.41 0.50 7.96
C ALA A 165 2.73 0.00 7.35
N LEU A 166 2.84 -0.03 6.02
CA LEU A 166 4.08 -0.41 5.34
C LEU A 166 5.18 0.64 5.53
N VAL A 167 4.86 1.92 5.46
CA VAL A 167 5.83 3.00 5.73
C VAL A 167 6.31 2.95 7.17
N ALA A 168 5.44 2.65 8.14
CA ALA A 168 5.82 2.48 9.53
C ALA A 168 6.88 1.38 9.73
N VAL A 169 6.86 0.32 8.91
CA VAL A 169 7.93 -0.69 8.93
C VAL A 169 9.29 -0.08 8.56
N PHE A 170 9.35 0.88 7.63
CA PHE A 170 10.59 1.58 7.26
C PHE A 170 11.14 2.48 8.36
N ASP A 171 10.26 3.04 9.19
CA ASP A 171 10.66 3.91 10.29
C ASP A 171 11.38 3.11 11.39
N LEU A 172 11.03 1.83 11.58
CA LEU A 172 11.76 0.93 12.49
C LEU A 172 13.23 0.70 12.05
N PHE A 173 13.54 0.86 10.76
CA PHE A 173 14.93 0.85 10.28
C PHE A 173 15.66 2.18 10.54
N ALA A 174 14.95 3.28 10.82
CA ALA A 174 15.57 4.55 11.24
C ALA A 174 16.12 4.46 12.67
N GLU A 175 15.41 3.73 13.52
CA GLU A 175 15.68 3.65 14.96
C GLU A 175 16.78 2.63 15.31
N THR A 176 17.06 1.71 14.38
CA THR A 176 18.03 0.64 14.61
C THR A 176 19.28 0.90 13.77
N ASN A 177 20.30 1.52 14.36
CA ASN A 177 21.63 1.72 13.74
C ASN A 177 22.43 0.40 13.58
N ASP A 178 21.75 -0.76 13.67
CA ASP A 178 22.39 -2.05 13.81
C ASP A 178 22.52 -2.74 12.44
N THR A 179 23.70 -2.58 11.86
CA THR A 179 24.15 -3.24 10.62
C THR A 179 24.17 -4.78 10.71
N ARG A 180 23.85 -5.36 11.87
CA ARG A 180 23.78 -6.82 12.10
C ARG A 180 22.50 -7.47 11.55
N VAL A 181 21.41 -6.73 11.34
CA VAL A 181 20.12 -7.30 10.88
C VAL A 181 20.19 -7.82 9.43
N ILE A 182 21.18 -7.38 8.65
CA ILE A 182 21.27 -7.62 7.21
C ILE A 182 22.09 -8.88 6.88
N ARG A 183 22.83 -9.46 7.85
CA ARG A 183 23.81 -10.53 7.59
C ARG A 183 23.32 -11.96 7.81
N ALA A 184 22.05 -12.20 8.15
CA ALA A 184 21.55 -13.54 8.48
C ALA A 184 21.01 -14.36 7.29
N SER A 185 21.40 -14.03 6.04
CA SER A 185 20.97 -14.78 4.85
C SER A 185 22.10 -14.89 3.82
N SER A 186 23.26 -15.38 4.28
CA SER A 186 24.29 -16.00 3.45
C SER A 186 24.17 -17.51 3.56
#